data_AF-A0AA51QLF5-F1
#
_entry.id   AF-A0AA51QLF5-F1
#
_cell.length_a   1.000
_cell.length_b   1.000
_cell.length_c   1.000
_cell.angle_alpha   90.00
_cell.angle_beta   90.00
_cell.angle_gamma   90.00
#
_symmetry.space_group_name_H-M   'P 1'
#
loop_
_entity.id
_entity.type
_entity.pdbx_description
1 polymer ?
#
loop_
_entity_poly.entity_id
_entity_poly.type
_entity_poly.pdbx_seq_one_letter_code
_entity_poly.pdbx_strand_id
1 'polypeptide(L)'
;MALAVCLVFDAAARRALQQLWARLEDLGVPTLLTHTHGRHVPHLSYAVLRSYDVEDVTAALATLPDGGPLTLYSDALGAFRRGRVWLSPAPTADLLRRQQRVVDTVTAVGADLHKHYRPGVWTPHLTLSPRARLEDLPRVAAVVYDVLPLETVVSGAALIDTTTGERRPLRRVP
;
A
#
# COMPACT_ATOMS: atom_id res chain seq x y z
N MET A 1 1.35 16.66 -6.38
CA MET A 1 1.17 15.35 -7.03
C MET A 1 2.15 14.38 -6.38
N ALA A 2 1.75 13.14 -6.12
CA ALA A 2 2.65 12.13 -5.60
C ALA A 2 2.36 10.78 -6.26
N LEU A 3 3.40 10.13 -6.77
CA LEU A 3 3.34 8.86 -7.49
C LEU A 3 3.83 7.75 -6.57
N ALA A 4 3.03 6.71 -6.40
CA ALA A 4 3.39 5.56 -5.59
C ALA A 4 3.74 4.37 -6.47
N VAL A 5 4.80 3.65 -6.12
CA VAL A 5 5.06 2.30 -6.63
C VAL A 5 4.37 1.34 -5.68
N CYS A 6 3.31 0.68 -6.15
CA CYS A 6 2.42 -0.11 -5.33
C CYS A 6 2.39 -1.57 -5.77
N LEU A 7 2.44 -2.47 -4.81
CA LEU A 7 1.96 -3.84 -4.95
C LEU A 7 0.44 -3.84 -4.90
N VAL A 8 -0.19 -4.60 -5.80
CA VAL A 8 -1.65 -4.78 -5.86
C VAL A 8 -2.03 -6.24 -5.70
N PHE A 9 -3.17 -6.44 -5.06
CA PHE A 9 -3.66 -7.76 -4.68
C PHE A 9 -4.38 -8.48 -5.80
N ASP A 10 -4.42 -9.80 -5.69
CA ASP A 10 -5.28 -10.63 -6.53
C ASP A 10 -6.77 -10.31 -6.32
N ALA A 11 -7.64 -10.92 -7.11
CA ALA A 11 -9.06 -10.64 -7.04
C ALA A 11 -9.69 -11.03 -5.69
N ALA A 12 -9.21 -12.07 -5.02
CA ALA A 12 -9.77 -12.56 -3.77
C ALA A 12 -9.40 -11.64 -2.60
N ALA A 13 -8.10 -11.38 -2.42
CA ALA A 13 -7.59 -10.48 -1.39
C ALA A 13 -8.09 -9.05 -1.59
N ARG A 14 -8.18 -8.55 -2.84
CA ARG A 14 -8.77 -7.25 -3.14
C ARG A 14 -10.22 -7.15 -2.64
N ARG A 15 -11.05 -8.16 -2.92
CA ARG A 15 -12.45 -8.17 -2.47
C ARG A 15 -12.55 -8.21 -0.95
N ALA A 16 -11.76 -9.06 -0.28
CA ALA A 16 -11.75 -9.14 1.18
C ALA A 16 -11.38 -7.80 1.83
N LEU A 17 -10.33 -7.14 1.34
CA LEU A 17 -9.90 -5.83 1.85
C LEU A 17 -10.92 -4.72 1.56
N GLN A 18 -11.59 -4.74 0.41
CA GLN A 18 -12.67 -3.80 0.10
C GLN A 18 -13.93 -4.04 0.96
N GLN A 19 -14.25 -5.29 1.28
CA GLN A 19 -15.32 -5.62 2.22
C GLN A 19 -14.99 -5.17 3.63
N LEU A 20 -13.72 -5.32 4.05
CA LEU A 20 -13.25 -4.79 5.32
C LEU A 20 -13.40 -3.26 5.38
N TRP A 21 -13.08 -2.55 4.29
CA TRP A 21 -13.34 -1.12 4.19
C TRP A 21 -14.83 -0.79 4.30
N ALA A 22 -15.70 -1.49 3.57
CA ALA A 22 -17.15 -1.27 3.63
C ALA A 22 -17.70 -1.47 5.05
N ARG A 23 -17.31 -2.55 5.75
CA ARG A 23 -17.70 -2.81 7.15
C ARG A 23 -17.29 -1.67 8.08
N LEU A 24 -16.14 -1.05 7.86
CA LEU A 24 -15.68 0.09 8.64
C LEU A 24 -16.50 1.36 8.33
N GLU A 25 -16.82 1.61 7.05
CA GLU A 25 -17.66 2.74 6.64
C GLU A 25 -19.09 2.63 7.18
N ASP A 26 -19.67 1.42 7.25
CA ASP A 26 -20.97 1.15 7.87
C ASP A 26 -21.00 1.55 9.35
N LEU A 27 -19.85 1.54 10.02
CA LEU A 27 -19.67 1.98 11.42
C LEU A 27 -19.29 3.46 11.55
N GLY A 28 -19.32 4.21 10.44
CA GLY A 28 -18.95 5.62 10.38
C GLY A 28 -17.45 5.88 10.37
N VAL A 29 -16.60 4.84 10.22
CA VAL A 29 -15.15 5.02 10.13
C VAL A 29 -14.76 5.30 8.68
N PRO A 30 -14.15 6.45 8.36
CA PRO A 30 -13.81 6.78 6.98
C PRO A 30 -12.72 5.86 6.44
N THR A 31 -12.89 5.31 5.25
CA THR A 31 -11.88 4.45 4.61
C THR A 31 -11.44 5.00 3.26
N LEU A 32 -10.60 4.25 2.54
CA LEU A 32 -10.22 4.59 1.18
C LEU A 32 -11.32 4.30 0.15
N LEU A 33 -12.37 3.55 0.50
CA LEU A 33 -13.46 3.20 -0.42
C LEU A 33 -14.14 4.46 -1.00
N THR A 34 -14.44 5.44 -0.13
CA THR A 34 -15.07 6.72 -0.51
C THR A 34 -14.13 7.93 -0.44
N HIS A 35 -12.86 7.73 -0.10
CA HIS A 35 -11.92 8.85 0.08
C HIS A 35 -11.58 9.56 -1.23
N THR A 36 -11.48 10.89 -1.19
CA THR A 36 -10.96 11.74 -2.29
C THR A 36 -11.67 11.49 -3.62
N HIS A 37 -11.02 10.78 -4.54
CA HIS A 37 -11.52 10.46 -5.88
C HIS A 37 -12.32 9.16 -5.95
N GLY A 38 -12.42 8.36 -4.87
CA GLY A 38 -13.20 7.11 -4.83
C GLY A 38 -12.67 6.00 -5.74
N ARG A 39 -11.42 6.11 -6.22
CA ARG A 39 -10.78 5.14 -7.14
C ARG A 39 -9.65 4.36 -6.48
N HIS A 40 -9.54 4.43 -5.16
CA HIS A 40 -8.52 3.70 -4.41
C HIS A 40 -8.73 2.19 -4.55
N VAL A 41 -7.61 1.47 -4.63
CA VAL A 41 -7.59 0.02 -4.52
C VAL A 41 -6.74 -0.38 -3.33
N PRO A 42 -7.04 -1.49 -2.65
CA PRO A 42 -6.15 -2.05 -1.65
C PRO A 42 -4.76 -2.26 -2.28
N HIS A 43 -3.73 -1.78 -1.60
CA HIS A 43 -2.35 -1.86 -2.07
C HIS A 43 -1.37 -1.78 -0.90
N LEU A 44 -0.13 -2.19 -1.16
CA LEU A 44 1.04 -1.92 -0.32
C LEU A 44 2.02 -1.05 -1.11
N SER A 45 2.36 0.12 -0.59
CA SER A 45 3.30 1.03 -1.27
C SER A 45 4.74 0.68 -0.93
N TYR A 46 5.54 0.35 -1.94
CA TYR A 46 7.00 0.23 -1.81
C TYR A 46 7.68 1.60 -1.73
N ALA A 47 7.23 2.54 -2.55
CA ALA A 47 7.78 3.88 -2.63
C ALA A 47 6.68 4.90 -2.88
N VAL A 48 6.86 6.12 -2.37
CA VAL A 48 6.06 7.29 -2.74
C VAL A 48 7.01 8.41 -3.12
N LEU A 49 6.85 8.94 -4.32
CA LEU A 49 7.72 9.93 -4.94
C LEU A 49 7.04 11.30 -4.88
N ARG A 50 7.79 12.32 -4.44
CA ARG A 50 7.31 13.71 -4.32
C ARG A 50 7.60 14.54 -5.56
N SER A 51 8.70 14.24 -6.24
CA SER A 51 9.10 14.79 -7.53
C SER A 51 9.71 13.66 -8.35
N TYR A 52 9.37 13.60 -9.63
CA TYR A 52 9.70 12.49 -10.52
C TYR A 52 9.43 12.89 -11.97
N ASP A 53 10.14 12.25 -12.90
CA ASP A 53 9.66 12.06 -14.26
C ASP A 53 9.00 10.68 -14.36
N VAL A 54 7.77 10.62 -14.84
CA VAL A 54 6.98 9.37 -14.82
C VAL A 54 7.49 8.36 -15.85
N GLU A 55 8.03 8.82 -16.97
CA GLU A 55 8.53 7.93 -18.03
C GLU A 55 9.89 7.36 -17.64
N ASP A 56 10.78 8.16 -17.04
CA ASP A 56 12.05 7.67 -16.50
C ASP A 56 11.85 6.65 -15.38
N VAL A 57 10.94 6.92 -14.45
CA VAL A 57 10.58 5.96 -13.37
C VAL A 57 10.00 4.68 -13.95
N THR A 58 9.10 4.77 -14.94
CA THR A 58 8.48 3.60 -15.58
C THR A 58 9.54 2.76 -16.30
N ALA A 59 10.44 3.39 -17.06
CA ALA A 59 11.53 2.73 -17.76
C ALA A 59 12.50 2.04 -16.79
N ALA A 60 12.88 2.73 -15.71
CA ALA A 60 13.77 2.18 -14.68
C ALA A 60 13.16 0.94 -14.02
N LEU A 61 11.90 0.99 -13.61
CA LEU A 61 11.19 -0.14 -13.00
C LEU A 61 11.05 -1.33 -13.97
N ALA A 62 10.94 -1.09 -15.26
CA ALA A 62 10.87 -2.17 -16.26
C ALA A 62 12.17 -3.00 -16.36
N THR A 63 13.30 -2.47 -15.87
CA THR A 63 14.59 -3.19 -15.84
C THR A 63 14.68 -4.19 -14.69
N LEU A 64 13.85 -4.05 -13.64
CA LEU A 64 13.88 -4.91 -12.47
C LEU A 64 13.45 -6.35 -12.81
N PRO A 65 14.07 -7.37 -12.18
CA PRO A 65 13.62 -8.75 -12.36
C PRO A 65 12.19 -8.91 -11.85
N ASP A 66 11.46 -9.87 -12.41
CA ASP A 66 10.17 -10.25 -11.87
C ASP A 66 10.37 -11.12 -10.64
N GLY A 67 10.02 -10.61 -9.46
CA GLY A 67 10.03 -11.39 -8.23
C GLY A 67 8.81 -12.30 -8.09
N GLY A 68 7.81 -12.15 -8.96
CA GLY A 68 6.57 -12.93 -8.94
C GLY A 68 5.67 -12.65 -7.73
N PRO A 69 4.55 -13.37 -7.62
CA PRO A 69 3.58 -13.22 -6.54
C PRO A 69 4.20 -13.39 -5.14
N LEU A 70 3.63 -12.70 -4.15
CA LEU A 70 4.02 -12.84 -2.75
C LEU A 70 2.79 -12.86 -1.84
N THR A 71 2.84 -13.68 -0.80
CA THR A 71 1.79 -13.73 0.23
C THR A 71 2.21 -12.85 1.40
N LEU A 72 1.33 -11.92 1.77
CA LEU A 72 1.47 -11.10 2.96
C LEU A 72 0.61 -11.69 4.08
N TYR A 73 1.25 -12.00 5.20
CA TYR A 73 0.59 -12.38 6.44
C TYR A 73 0.46 -11.15 7.34
N SER A 74 -0.75 -10.88 7.81
CA SER A 74 -1.05 -9.80 8.77
C SER A 74 -1.78 -10.37 9.98
N ASP A 75 -1.27 -10.13 11.18
CA ASP A 75 -1.89 -10.55 12.45
C ASP A 75 -1.93 -9.40 13.47
N ALA A 76 -1.74 -8.18 12.98
CA ALA A 76 -1.81 -6.98 13.80
C ALA A 76 -2.36 -5.81 12.98
N LEU A 77 -2.88 -4.81 13.70
CA LEU A 77 -3.12 -3.48 13.19
C LEU A 77 -2.21 -2.47 13.90
N GLY A 78 -1.96 -1.36 13.22
CA GLY A 78 -1.21 -0.24 13.78
C GLY A 78 -1.87 1.10 13.47
N ALA A 79 -1.35 2.14 14.11
CA ALA A 79 -1.76 3.51 13.87
C ALA A 79 -0.53 4.40 13.67
N PHE A 80 -0.51 5.19 12.60
CA PHE A 80 0.38 6.35 12.50
C PHE A 80 -0.30 7.59 13.06
N ARG A 81 0.49 8.64 13.30
CA ARG A 81 -0.03 9.95 13.70
C ARG A 81 -1.11 10.43 12.72
N ARG A 82 -2.02 11.28 13.21
CA ARG A 82 -3.11 11.89 12.42
C ARG A 82 -4.15 10.87 11.92
N GLY A 83 -4.45 9.85 12.72
CA GLY A 83 -5.61 8.98 12.51
C GLY A 83 -5.45 7.95 11.39
N ARG A 84 -4.22 7.63 10.98
CA ARG A 84 -3.98 6.65 9.90
C ARG A 84 -3.90 5.26 10.51
N VAL A 85 -4.92 4.45 10.31
CA VAL A 85 -5.00 3.08 10.82
C VAL A 85 -4.76 2.09 9.68
N TRP A 86 -4.04 1.01 9.94
CA TRP A 86 -3.56 0.08 8.92
C TRP A 86 -3.45 -1.35 9.47
N LEU A 87 -3.59 -2.35 8.59
CA LEU A 87 -3.14 -3.71 8.84
C LEU A 87 -1.64 -3.79 8.67
N SER A 88 -0.98 -4.59 9.52
CA SER A 88 0.47 -4.75 9.58
C SER A 88 0.93 -6.06 8.95
N PRO A 89 1.30 -6.06 7.65
CA PRO A 89 2.03 -7.15 7.05
C PRO A 89 3.33 -7.45 7.80
N ALA A 90 3.67 -8.72 7.95
CA ALA A 90 4.97 -9.15 8.44
C ALA A 90 6.09 -8.62 7.50
N PRO A 91 7.12 -7.94 8.03
CA PRO A 91 8.20 -7.38 7.24
C PRO A 91 9.23 -8.48 6.88
N THR A 92 8.84 -9.40 5.99
CA THR A 92 9.71 -10.51 5.59
C THR A 92 10.98 -10.00 4.92
N ALA A 93 12.08 -10.74 5.04
CA ALA A 93 13.35 -10.37 4.42
C ALA A 93 13.21 -10.19 2.90
N ASP A 94 12.34 -10.96 2.24
CA ASP A 94 12.08 -10.82 0.81
C ASP A 94 11.37 -9.51 0.46
N LEU A 95 10.30 -9.18 1.21
CA LEU A 95 9.56 -7.93 1.03
C LEU A 95 10.47 -6.71 1.21
N LEU A 96 11.29 -6.73 2.25
CA LEU A 96 12.24 -5.63 2.53
C LEU A 96 13.30 -5.50 1.44
N ARG A 97 13.85 -6.60 0.92
CA ARG A 97 14.82 -6.57 -0.19
C ARG A 97 14.22 -6.05 -1.49
N ARG A 98 12.99 -6.44 -1.83
CA ARG A 98 12.29 -5.93 -3.02
C ARG A 98 12.03 -4.44 -2.90
N GLN A 99 11.56 -4.00 -1.74
CA GLN A 99 11.33 -2.57 -1.47
C GLN A 99 12.62 -1.75 -1.59
N GLN A 100 13.72 -2.20 -1.01
CA GLN A 100 15.04 -1.56 -1.13
C GLN A 100 15.44 -1.43 -2.61
N ARG A 101 15.32 -2.52 -3.38
CA ARG A 101 15.66 -2.53 -4.81
C ARG A 101 14.83 -1.52 -5.60
N VAL A 102 13.52 -1.47 -5.36
CA VAL A 102 12.63 -0.50 -5.99
C VAL A 102 13.04 0.93 -5.64
N VAL A 103 13.34 1.20 -4.37
CA VAL A 103 13.81 2.52 -3.92
C VAL A 103 15.13 2.91 -4.61
N ASP A 104 16.12 2.02 -4.64
CA ASP A 104 17.41 2.29 -5.26
C ASP A 104 17.22 2.60 -6.76
N THR A 105 16.37 1.83 -7.44
CA THR A 105 16.09 2.04 -8.88
C THR A 105 15.43 3.39 -9.16
N VAL A 106 14.38 3.77 -8.43
CA VAL A 106 13.68 5.04 -8.70
C VAL A 106 14.51 6.25 -8.28
N THR A 107 15.33 6.13 -7.23
CA THR A 107 16.20 7.22 -6.80
C THR A 107 17.42 7.39 -7.71
N ALA A 108 17.93 6.32 -8.34
CA ALA A 108 19.01 6.39 -9.30
C ALA A 108 18.67 7.21 -10.56
N VAL A 109 17.38 7.31 -10.91
CA VAL A 109 16.88 8.18 -12.00
C VAL A 109 16.41 9.56 -11.50
N GLY A 110 16.81 9.95 -10.29
CA GLY A 110 16.59 11.30 -9.77
C GLY A 110 15.24 11.54 -9.09
N ALA A 111 14.40 10.52 -8.87
CA ALA A 111 13.14 10.71 -8.16
C ALA A 111 13.35 11.03 -6.68
N ASP A 112 12.60 12.02 -6.17
CA ASP A 112 12.63 12.40 -4.75
C ASP A 112 11.71 11.51 -3.91
N LEU A 113 12.30 10.58 -3.17
CA LEU A 113 11.59 9.65 -2.31
C LEU A 113 11.07 10.32 -1.03
N HIS A 114 9.79 10.09 -0.73
CA HIS A 114 9.19 10.50 0.52
C HIS A 114 9.86 9.82 1.73
N LYS A 115 10.25 10.59 2.75
CA LYS A 115 11.05 10.13 3.91
C LYS A 115 10.56 8.87 4.63
N HIS A 116 9.24 8.63 4.68
CA HIS A 116 8.64 7.45 5.34
C HIS A 116 8.76 6.15 4.51
N TYR A 117 9.22 6.25 3.26
CA TYR A 117 9.47 5.10 2.39
C TYR A 117 10.95 4.81 2.23
N ARG A 118 11.81 5.50 2.98
CA ARG A 118 13.24 5.17 3.02
C ARG A 118 13.43 3.80 3.68
N PRO A 119 14.28 2.93 3.12
CA PRO A 119 14.66 1.69 3.78
C PRO A 119 15.19 1.93 5.20
N GLY A 120 14.88 1.03 6.12
CA GLY A 120 15.14 1.19 7.56
C GLY A 120 14.16 2.12 8.30
N VAL A 121 13.39 2.94 7.58
CA VAL A 121 12.29 3.78 8.14
C VAL A 121 10.92 3.24 7.74
N TRP A 122 10.83 2.63 6.57
CA TRP A 122 9.60 2.12 5.99
C TRP A 122 8.93 1.06 6.88
N THR A 123 7.62 1.24 7.07
CA THR A 123 6.75 0.27 7.74
C THR A 123 5.81 -0.30 6.68
N PRO A 124 5.86 -1.59 6.34
CA PRO A 124 4.87 -2.22 5.47
C PRO A 124 3.48 -2.07 6.07
N HIS A 125 2.51 -1.58 5.30
CA HIS A 125 1.16 -1.33 5.82
C HIS A 125 0.11 -1.41 4.72
N LEU A 126 -1.08 -1.92 5.08
CA LEU A 126 -2.28 -1.85 4.26
C LEU A 126 -3.25 -0.87 4.91
N THR A 127 -3.51 0.26 4.26
CA THR A 127 -4.35 1.31 4.85
C THR A 127 -5.79 0.80 5.07
N LEU A 128 -6.29 0.93 6.30
CA LEU A 128 -7.70 0.69 6.66
C LEU A 128 -8.48 2.00 6.67
N SER A 129 -7.94 3.00 7.36
CA SER A 129 -8.54 4.32 7.47
C SER A 129 -7.45 5.39 7.34
N PRO A 130 -7.60 6.37 6.43
CA PRO A 130 -6.64 7.46 6.32
C PRO A 130 -6.80 8.53 7.42
N ARG A 131 -7.93 8.54 8.14
CA ARG A 131 -8.33 9.64 9.05
C ARG A 131 -9.32 9.23 10.15
N ALA A 132 -9.15 8.05 10.74
CA ALA A 132 -9.92 7.61 11.90
C ALA A 132 -9.73 8.56 13.09
N ARG A 133 -10.80 8.79 13.84
CA ARG A 133 -10.75 9.51 15.12
C ARG A 133 -10.29 8.55 16.21
N LEU A 134 -9.78 9.09 17.32
CA LEU A 134 -9.32 8.26 18.43
C LEU A 134 -10.44 7.37 18.99
N GLU A 135 -11.66 7.89 19.05
CA GLU A 135 -12.86 7.16 19.48
C GLU A 135 -13.28 6.03 18.53
N ASP A 136 -12.79 6.03 17.29
CA ASP A 136 -13.09 4.98 16.31
C ASP A 136 -12.22 3.72 16.55
N LEU A 137 -11.08 3.84 17.25
CA LEU A 137 -10.09 2.76 17.38
C LEU A 137 -10.66 1.44 17.95
N PRO A 138 -11.50 1.43 19.00
CA PRO A 138 -12.08 0.18 19.50
C PRO A 138 -12.96 -0.52 18.45
N ARG A 139 -13.71 0.25 17.65
CA ARG A 139 -14.56 -0.29 16.58
C ARG A 139 -13.71 -0.87 15.45
N VAL A 140 -12.65 -0.15 15.05
CA VAL A 140 -11.71 -0.64 14.05
C VAL A 140 -11.06 -1.95 14.50
N ALA A 141 -10.59 -2.00 15.75
CA ALA A 141 -9.98 -3.21 16.31
C ALA A 141 -10.95 -4.40 16.30
N ALA A 142 -12.21 -4.20 16.71
CA ALA A 142 -13.21 -5.27 16.71
C ALA A 142 -13.44 -5.84 15.29
N VAL A 143 -13.65 -4.98 14.29
CA VAL A 143 -13.85 -5.43 12.90
C VAL A 143 -12.61 -6.15 12.35
N VAL A 144 -11.42 -5.68 12.70
CA VAL A 144 -10.16 -6.30 12.26
C VAL A 144 -9.94 -7.65 12.93
N TYR A 145 -10.22 -7.80 14.23
CA TYR A 145 -10.06 -9.08 14.93
C TYR A 145 -10.93 -10.21 14.38
N ASP A 146 -12.07 -9.90 13.77
CA ASP A 146 -12.90 -10.90 13.09
C ASP A 146 -12.24 -11.50 11.84
N VAL A 147 -11.20 -10.86 11.29
CA VAL A 147 -10.55 -11.28 10.04
C VAL A 147 -9.08 -11.63 10.22
N LEU A 148 -8.52 -11.47 11.43
CA LEU A 148 -7.14 -11.84 11.72
C LEU A 148 -7.04 -13.32 12.18
N PRO A 149 -5.95 -14.02 11.83
CA PRO A 149 -4.90 -13.58 10.91
C PRO A 149 -5.39 -13.54 9.45
N LEU A 150 -4.87 -12.59 8.67
CA LEU A 150 -5.25 -12.39 7.28
C LEU A 150 -4.06 -12.67 6.35
N GLU A 151 -4.22 -13.62 5.44
CA GLU A 151 -3.32 -13.85 4.31
C GLU A 151 -3.84 -13.15 3.05
N THR A 152 -2.98 -12.38 2.40
CA THR A 152 -3.32 -11.67 1.16
C THR A 152 -2.26 -11.90 0.09
N VAL A 153 -2.70 -12.30 -1.11
CA VAL A 153 -1.80 -12.55 -2.23
C VAL A 153 -1.67 -11.30 -3.08
N VAL A 154 -0.43 -10.83 -3.23
CA VAL A 154 -0.04 -9.83 -4.22
C VAL A 154 0.24 -10.55 -5.53
N SER A 155 -0.39 -10.10 -6.61
CA SER A 155 -0.26 -10.70 -7.95
C SER A 155 0.16 -9.69 -9.02
N GLY A 156 0.38 -8.43 -8.66
CA GLY A 156 0.72 -7.39 -9.60
C GLY A 156 1.36 -6.18 -8.94
N ALA A 157 1.84 -5.25 -9.76
CA ALA A 157 2.31 -3.95 -9.32
C ALA A 157 1.80 -2.86 -10.26
N ALA A 158 1.72 -1.63 -9.76
CA ALA A 158 1.30 -0.46 -10.52
C ALA A 158 1.96 0.81 -9.99
N LEU A 159 2.18 1.75 -10.90
CA LEU A 159 2.33 3.14 -10.53
C LEU A 159 0.94 3.74 -10.29
N ILE A 160 0.76 4.40 -9.15
CA ILE A 160 -0.52 5.00 -8.76
C ILE A 160 -0.33 6.48 -8.46
N ASP A 161 -1.03 7.35 -9.20
CA ASP A 161 -1.15 8.75 -8.82
C ASP A 161 -2.10 8.85 -7.62
N THR A 162 -1.58 9.28 -6.48
CA THR A 162 -2.32 9.32 -5.21
C THR A 162 -3.35 10.47 -5.13
N THR A 163 -3.32 11.40 -6.08
CA THR A 163 -4.26 12.53 -6.17
C THR A 163 -5.43 12.22 -7.09
N THR A 164 -5.20 11.50 -8.20
CA THR A 164 -6.24 11.20 -9.20
C THR A 164 -6.76 9.76 -9.15
N GLY A 165 -5.99 8.85 -8.56
CA GLY A 165 -6.25 7.41 -8.60
C GLY A 165 -5.97 6.78 -9.98
N GLU A 166 -5.32 7.51 -10.89
CA GLU A 166 -4.83 6.94 -12.14
C GLU A 166 -3.79 5.86 -11.84
N ARG A 167 -3.91 4.73 -12.55
CA ARG A 167 -3.07 3.56 -12.34
C ARG A 167 -2.42 3.18 -13.66
N ARG A 168 -1.10 3.04 -13.66
CA ARG A 168 -0.32 2.48 -14.77
C ARG A 168 0.25 1.12 -14.32
N PRO A 169 -0.33 0.00 -14.79
CA PRO A 169 0.15 -1.33 -14.43
C PRO A 169 1.61 -1.53 -14.83
N LEU A 170 2.39 -2.15 -13.96
CA LEU A 170 3.72 -2.63 -14.28
C LEU A 170 3.62 -4.05 -14.84
N ARG A 171 4.51 -4.40 -15.76
CA ARG A 171 4.55 -5.73 -16.38
C ARG A 171 5.03 -6.84 -15.43
N ARG A 172 5.68 -6.47 -14.33
CA ARG A 172 6.36 -7.36 -13.38
C ARG A 172 5.98 -6.99 -11.96
N VAL A 173 6.21 -7.91 -11.02
CA VAL A 173 6.15 -7.64 -9.58
C VAL A 173 7.58 -7.49 -9.06
N PRO A 174 8.11 -6.26 -8.96
CA PRO A 174 9.50 -6.02 -8.58
C PRO A 174 9.79 -6.34 -7.09
#